data_AF-F6L6Y5-F1
#
_entry.id   AF-F6L6Y5-F1
#
_cell.length_a   1.000
_cell.length_b   1.000
_cell.length_c   1.000
_cell.angle_alpha   90.00
_cell.angle_beta   90.00
_cell.angle_gamma   90.00
#
_symmetry.space_group_name_H-M   'P 1'
#
loop_
_entity.id
_entity.type
_entity.pdbx_description
1 polymer ?
#
loop_
_entity_poly.entity_id
_entity_poly.type
_entity_poly.pdbx_seq_one_letter_code
_entity_poly.pdbx_strand_id
1 'polypeptide(L)'
;KPVVLQFIDWILRGISQVVFVNKPVSGILILVGLLVQNPWWALTGWLGTVVSTLMALLLSQDRSLIASGLYGYNATLVGVLMAVFSDKGDYFWWLLLPVCAMSMTCPIFSSALNSVLSKWDLPVFTLPFNMALSMYLSATGHYNPFFPAKLVIPITTAPNISWSDLSALE
;
A
#
# COMPACT_ATOMS: atom_id res chain seq x y z
N LYS A 1 -4.39 -20.27 -19.94
CA LYS A 1 -3.17 -19.42 -20.02
C LYS A 1 -2.17 -19.88 -18.97
N PRO A 2 -0.86 -19.77 -19.20
CA PRO A 2 0.16 -20.07 -18.18
C PRO A 2 -0.14 -19.39 -16.84
N VAL A 3 0.07 -20.09 -15.72
CA VAL A 3 -0.25 -19.60 -14.36
C VAL A 3 0.48 -18.30 -14.04
N VAL A 4 1.72 -18.14 -14.54
CA VAL A 4 2.52 -16.93 -14.35
C VAL A 4 1.84 -15.71 -14.99
N LEU A 5 1.25 -15.85 -16.18
CA LEU A 5 0.52 -14.75 -16.83
C LEU A 5 -0.76 -14.38 -16.07
N GLN A 6 -1.43 -15.36 -15.47
CA GLN A 6 -2.59 -15.09 -14.61
C GLN A 6 -2.16 -14.36 -13.35
N PHE A 7 -1.05 -14.79 -12.73
CA PHE A 7 -0.50 -14.14 -11.56
C PHE A 7 -0.14 -12.67 -11.84
N ILE A 8 0.56 -12.40 -12.96
CA ILE A 8 0.86 -11.02 -13.39
C ILE A 8 -0.41 -10.19 -13.59
N ASP A 9 -1.47 -10.76 -14.20
CA ASP A 9 -2.76 -10.10 -14.35
C ASP A 9 -3.38 -9.73 -12.98
N TRP A 10 -3.30 -10.62 -11.99
CA TRP A 10 -3.79 -10.36 -10.63
C TRP A 10 -3.00 -9.25 -9.93
N ILE A 11 -1.67 -9.23 -10.08
CA ILE A 11 -0.82 -8.16 -9.53
C ILE A 11 -1.18 -6.82 -10.14
N LEU A 12 -1.29 -6.72 -11.46
CA LEU A 12 -1.63 -5.47 -12.14
C LEU A 12 -3.03 -4.97 -11.78
N ARG A 13 -4.01 -5.87 -11.66
CA ARG A 13 -5.34 -5.53 -11.12
C ARG A 13 -5.26 -5.06 -9.67
N GLY A 14 -4.40 -5.69 -8.85
CA GLY A 14 -4.16 -5.26 -7.48
C GLY A 14 -3.67 -3.82 -7.40
N ILE A 15 -2.73 -3.44 -8.26
CA ILE A 15 -2.25 -2.05 -8.32
C ILE A 15 -3.37 -1.08 -8.74
N SER A 16 -4.21 -1.44 -9.72
CA SER A 16 -5.29 -0.57 -10.17
C SER A 16 -6.47 -0.48 -9.19
N GLN A 17 -6.67 -1.49 -8.34
CA GLN A 17 -7.74 -1.51 -7.35
C GLN A 17 -7.56 -0.48 -6.24
N VAL A 18 -6.35 0.11 -6.10
CA VAL A 18 -6.11 1.25 -5.21
C VAL A 18 -7.11 2.41 -5.48
N VAL A 19 -7.52 2.57 -6.74
CA VAL A 19 -8.49 3.57 -7.20
C VAL A 19 -9.79 2.93 -7.71
N PHE A 20 -10.15 1.74 -7.18
CA PHE A 20 -11.37 1.00 -7.53
C PHE A 20 -11.45 0.51 -8.99
N VAL A 21 -10.31 0.45 -9.69
CA VAL A 21 -10.26 -0.02 -11.08
C VAL A 21 -9.83 -1.49 -11.12
N ASN A 22 -10.57 -2.34 -11.83
CA ASN A 22 -10.25 -3.75 -12.06
C ASN A 22 -9.77 -3.99 -13.52
N LYS A 23 -8.65 -3.35 -13.91
CA LYS A 23 -8.08 -3.44 -15.27
C LYS A 23 -6.54 -3.48 -15.21
N PRO A 24 -5.89 -4.52 -15.76
CA PRO A 24 -4.43 -4.66 -15.68
C PRO A 24 -3.69 -3.54 -16.44
N VAL A 25 -4.25 -3.02 -17.54
CA VAL A 25 -3.64 -1.91 -18.30
C VAL A 25 -3.56 -0.64 -17.44
N SER A 26 -4.61 -0.34 -16.67
CA SER A 26 -4.58 0.77 -15.72
C SER A 26 -3.52 0.55 -14.64
N GLY A 27 -3.33 -0.69 -14.19
CA GLY A 27 -2.26 -1.06 -13.26
C GLY A 27 -0.86 -0.79 -13.83
N ILE A 28 -0.64 -1.06 -15.12
CA ILE A 28 0.61 -0.72 -15.82
C ILE A 28 0.83 0.80 -15.82
N LEU A 29 -0.20 1.58 -16.19
CA LEU A 29 -0.11 3.04 -16.22
C LEU A 29 0.20 3.62 -14.84
N ILE A 30 -0.45 3.10 -13.79
CA ILE A 30 -0.18 3.50 -12.40
C ILE A 30 1.26 3.12 -12.00
N LEU A 31 1.73 1.92 -12.36
CA LEU A 31 3.10 1.51 -12.06
C LEU A 31 4.14 2.38 -12.77
N VAL A 32 3.88 2.79 -14.03
CA VAL A 32 4.71 3.77 -14.74
C VAL A 32 4.69 5.12 -14.03
N GLY A 33 3.53 5.59 -13.58
CA GLY A 33 3.42 6.80 -12.77
C GLY A 33 4.24 6.72 -11.47
N LEU A 34 4.20 5.59 -10.77
CA LEU A 34 5.03 5.34 -9.59
C LEU A 34 6.52 5.33 -9.94
N LEU A 35 6.93 4.76 -11.08
CA LEU A 35 8.32 4.77 -11.53
C LEU A 35 8.81 6.19 -11.87
N VAL A 36 7.95 7.03 -12.46
CA VAL A 36 8.25 8.45 -12.72
C VAL A 36 8.39 9.22 -11.41
N GLN A 37 7.54 8.93 -10.43
CA GLN A 37 7.59 9.57 -9.11
C GLN A 37 8.86 9.17 -8.33
N ASN A 38 9.07 7.87 -8.14
CA ASN A 38 10.25 7.32 -7.48
C ASN A 38 10.34 5.79 -7.72
N PRO A 39 11.38 5.29 -8.42
CA PRO A 39 11.55 3.86 -8.69
C PRO A 39 11.63 2.98 -7.43
N TRP A 40 12.14 3.51 -6.31
CA TRP A 40 12.18 2.79 -5.04
C TRP A 40 10.77 2.54 -4.50
N TRP A 41 9.87 3.53 -4.59
CA TRP A 41 8.48 3.40 -4.13
C TRP A 41 7.68 2.45 -5.04
N ALA A 42 7.93 2.51 -6.35
CA ALA A 42 7.36 1.56 -7.29
C ALA A 42 7.77 0.12 -6.95
N LEU A 43 9.04 -0.11 -6.60
CA LEU A 43 9.55 -1.42 -6.20
C LEU A 43 8.90 -1.93 -4.92
N THR A 44 8.85 -1.12 -3.86
CA THR A 44 8.27 -1.56 -2.58
C THR A 44 6.75 -1.78 -2.68
N GLY A 45 6.04 -0.94 -3.43
CA GLY A 45 4.62 -1.12 -3.72
C GLY A 45 4.32 -2.37 -4.54
N TRP A 46 5.09 -2.61 -5.60
CA TRP A 46 4.99 -3.84 -6.39
C TRP A 46 5.29 -5.08 -5.55
N LEU A 47 6.36 -5.06 -4.74
CA LEU A 47 6.74 -6.14 -3.85
C LEU A 47 5.61 -6.45 -2.85
N GLY A 48 5.03 -5.41 -2.22
CA GLY A 48 3.92 -5.59 -1.30
C GLY A 48 2.71 -6.27 -1.96
N THR A 49 2.38 -5.86 -3.19
CA THR A 49 1.31 -6.48 -3.98
C THR A 49 1.56 -7.97 -4.24
N VAL A 50 2.80 -8.32 -4.63
CA VAL A 50 3.21 -9.72 -4.87
C VAL A 50 3.10 -10.55 -3.60
N VAL A 51 3.68 -10.07 -2.49
CA VAL A 51 3.70 -10.79 -1.22
C VAL A 51 2.28 -11.01 -0.69
N SER A 52 1.42 -9.99 -0.76
CA SER A 52 0.05 -10.10 -0.28
C SER A 52 -0.81 -11.03 -1.12
N THR A 53 -0.63 -11.00 -2.45
CA THR A 53 -1.30 -11.93 -3.35
C THR A 53 -0.87 -13.36 -3.07
N LEU A 54 0.44 -13.62 -2.89
CA LEU A 54 0.95 -14.94 -2.49
C LEU A 54 0.38 -15.38 -1.13
N MET A 55 0.34 -14.47 -0.16
CA MET A 55 -0.21 -14.77 1.16
C MET A 55 -1.71 -15.08 1.11
N ALA A 56 -2.49 -14.40 0.27
CA ALA A 56 -3.90 -14.72 0.05
C ALA A 56 -4.09 -16.11 -0.58
N LEU A 57 -3.19 -16.52 -1.50
CA LEU A 57 -3.19 -17.88 -2.06
C LEU A 57 -2.86 -18.93 -0.97
N LEU A 58 -1.87 -18.66 -0.11
CA LEU A 58 -1.47 -19.54 0.99
C LEU A 58 -2.58 -19.69 2.03
N LEU A 59 -3.26 -18.59 2.37
CA LEU A 59 -4.41 -18.57 3.27
C LEU A 59 -5.71 -19.07 2.62
N SER A 60 -5.64 -19.62 1.40
CA SER A 60 -6.78 -20.16 0.66
C SER A 60 -7.98 -19.21 0.58
N GLN A 61 -7.70 -17.91 0.41
CA GLN A 61 -8.75 -16.90 0.24
C GLN A 61 -9.49 -17.08 -1.09
N ASP A 62 -10.65 -16.45 -1.21
CA ASP A 62 -11.51 -16.55 -2.39
C ASP A 62 -10.75 -16.17 -3.67
N ARG A 63 -10.69 -17.14 -4.61
CA ARG A 63 -9.96 -17.01 -5.87
C ARG A 63 -10.52 -15.91 -6.77
N SER A 64 -11.82 -15.61 -6.70
CA SER A 64 -12.45 -14.53 -7.46
C SER A 64 -12.01 -13.14 -6.96
N LEU A 65 -11.88 -12.98 -5.65
CA LEU A 65 -11.39 -11.76 -5.02
C LEU A 65 -9.89 -11.58 -5.31
N ILE A 66 -9.09 -12.66 -5.26
CA ILE A 66 -7.68 -12.61 -5.66
C ILE A 66 -7.54 -12.24 -7.14
N ALA A 67 -8.32 -12.89 -8.03
CA ALA A 67 -8.23 -12.67 -9.46
C ALA A 67 -8.68 -11.26 -9.89
N SER A 68 -9.51 -10.60 -9.09
CA SER A 68 -9.91 -9.20 -9.28
C SER A 68 -8.97 -8.19 -8.60
N GLY A 69 -7.88 -8.64 -7.99
CA GLY A 69 -6.87 -7.79 -7.35
C GLY A 69 -7.23 -7.29 -5.95
N LEU A 70 -8.34 -7.74 -5.36
CA LEU A 70 -8.85 -7.23 -4.08
C LEU A 70 -7.97 -7.59 -2.87
N TYR A 71 -7.09 -8.58 -3.01
CA TYR A 71 -6.07 -8.91 -2.00
C TYR A 71 -4.71 -8.27 -2.26
N GLY A 72 -4.55 -7.47 -3.32
CA GLY A 72 -3.27 -6.82 -3.67
C GLY A 72 -3.19 -5.36 -3.25
N TYR A 73 -4.25 -4.58 -3.47
CA TYR A 73 -4.19 -3.11 -3.41
C TYR A 73 -3.82 -2.52 -2.05
N ASN A 74 -4.31 -3.13 -0.96
CA ASN A 74 -3.96 -2.69 0.39
C ASN A 74 -2.45 -2.81 0.62
N ALA A 75 -1.82 -3.89 0.15
CA ALA A 75 -0.39 -4.08 0.29
C ALA A 75 0.44 -3.24 -0.69
N THR A 76 -0.11 -2.86 -1.86
CA THR A 76 0.48 -1.84 -2.72
C THR A 76 0.68 -0.54 -1.95
N LEU A 77 -0.38 -0.07 -1.26
CA LEU A 77 -0.33 1.13 -0.44
C LEU A 77 0.63 0.99 0.75
N VAL A 78 0.62 -0.16 1.45
CA VAL A 78 1.57 -0.44 2.54
C VAL A 78 3.00 -0.31 2.05
N GLY A 79 3.37 -0.98 0.95
CA GLY A 79 4.73 -0.93 0.41
C GLY A 79 5.18 0.48 0.00
N VAL A 80 4.33 1.23 -0.70
CA VAL A 80 4.64 2.62 -1.10
C VAL A 80 4.80 3.51 0.13
N LEU A 81 3.81 3.51 1.04
CA LEU A 81 3.81 4.47 2.16
C LEU A 81 4.84 4.12 3.24
N MET A 82 5.21 2.86 3.41
CA MET A 82 6.36 2.50 4.26
C MET A 82 7.67 3.08 3.74
N ALA A 83 7.85 3.15 2.41
CA ALA A 83 9.00 3.84 1.82
C ALA A 83 8.90 5.36 2.00
N VAL A 84 7.73 5.95 1.74
CA VAL A 84 7.50 7.41 1.88
C VAL A 84 7.75 7.89 3.31
N PHE A 85 7.30 7.14 4.31
CA PHE A 85 7.43 7.48 5.73
C PHE A 85 8.74 7.00 6.37
N SER A 86 9.63 6.34 5.64
CA SER A 86 10.94 5.97 6.18
C SER A 86 11.87 7.19 6.28
N ASP A 87 12.61 7.29 7.38
CA ASP A 87 13.63 8.32 7.61
C ASP A 87 15.03 7.92 7.10
N LYS A 88 15.16 6.72 6.49
CA LYS A 88 16.42 6.22 5.93
C LYS A 88 16.64 6.61 4.46
N GLY A 89 15.65 7.22 3.81
CA GLY A 89 15.70 7.59 2.40
C GLY A 89 15.52 6.42 1.43
N ASP A 90 15.88 6.65 0.16
CA ASP A 90 15.70 5.68 -0.91
C ASP A 90 16.72 4.54 -0.86
N TYR A 91 16.32 3.37 -1.39
CA TYR A 91 17.16 2.17 -1.50
C TYR A 91 17.71 1.65 -0.17
N PHE A 92 17.03 1.93 0.95
CA PHE A 92 17.27 1.26 2.22
C PHE A 92 16.74 -0.20 2.15
N TRP A 93 17.56 -1.10 1.62
CA TRP A 93 17.18 -2.49 1.31
C TRP A 93 16.62 -3.29 2.49
N TRP A 94 17.04 -2.99 3.72
CA TRP A 94 16.47 -3.63 4.91
C TRP A 94 14.96 -3.36 5.07
N LEU A 95 14.44 -2.27 4.50
CA LEU A 95 13.00 -1.95 4.51
C LEU A 95 12.15 -3.01 3.80
N LEU A 96 12.74 -3.81 2.90
CA LEU A 96 12.01 -4.89 2.25
C LEU A 96 11.50 -5.94 3.25
N LEU A 97 12.21 -6.14 4.37
CA LEU A 97 11.80 -7.09 5.42
C LEU A 97 10.47 -6.69 6.08
N PRO A 98 10.33 -5.50 6.70
CA PRO A 98 9.05 -5.09 7.25
C PRO A 98 7.99 -4.89 6.17
N VAL A 99 8.33 -4.46 4.94
CA VAL A 99 7.36 -4.37 3.84
C VAL A 99 6.74 -5.74 3.55
N CYS A 100 7.54 -6.80 3.45
CA CYS A 100 7.04 -8.16 3.29
C CYS A 100 6.16 -8.56 4.49
N ALA A 101 6.64 -8.35 5.72
CA ALA A 101 5.91 -8.72 6.93
C ALA A 101 4.53 -8.03 7.02
N MET A 102 4.46 -6.73 6.79
CA MET A 102 3.19 -5.97 6.82
C MET A 102 2.29 -6.30 5.62
N SER A 103 2.86 -6.64 4.46
CA SER A 103 2.07 -7.08 3.31
C SER A 103 1.40 -8.44 3.53
N MET A 104 2.02 -9.32 4.32
CA MET A 104 1.44 -10.61 4.72
C MET A 104 0.25 -10.45 5.69
N THR A 105 0.16 -9.35 6.44
CA THR A 105 -0.99 -9.11 7.33
C THR A 105 -2.21 -8.57 6.58
N CYS A 106 -2.02 -7.98 5.38
CA CYS A 106 -3.11 -7.37 4.61
C CYS A 106 -4.25 -8.34 4.28
N PRO A 107 -4.03 -9.60 3.85
CA PRO A 107 -5.13 -10.54 3.63
C PRO A 107 -5.84 -10.95 4.92
N ILE A 108 -5.10 -10.99 6.05
CA ILE A 108 -5.66 -11.30 7.37
C ILE A 108 -6.62 -10.18 7.79
N PHE A 109 -6.18 -8.92 7.73
CA PHE A 109 -7.03 -7.77 8.00
C PHE A 109 -8.22 -7.70 7.03
N SER A 110 -7.98 -7.91 5.74
CA SER A 110 -9.04 -7.89 4.72
C SER A 110 -10.10 -8.94 5.00
N SER A 111 -9.71 -10.17 5.34
CA SER A 111 -10.62 -11.26 5.67
C SER A 111 -11.42 -10.97 6.95
N ALA A 112 -10.74 -10.55 8.02
CA ALA A 112 -11.37 -10.21 9.29
C ALA A 112 -12.38 -9.06 9.14
N LEU A 113 -11.98 -7.96 8.48
CA LEU A 113 -12.86 -6.83 8.22
C LEU A 113 -14.04 -7.21 7.32
N ASN A 114 -13.80 -8.02 6.28
CA ASN A 114 -14.86 -8.47 5.38
C ASN A 114 -15.92 -9.30 6.14
N SER A 115 -15.50 -10.15 7.08
CA SER A 115 -16.43 -10.96 7.90
C SER A 115 -17.41 -10.13 8.76
N VAL A 116 -17.04 -8.88 9.07
CA VAL A 116 -17.86 -7.94 9.84
C VAL A 116 -18.65 -7.06 8.90
N LEU A 117 -17.99 -6.39 7.95
CA LEU A 117 -18.57 -5.38 7.07
C LEU A 117 -19.52 -5.97 6.03
N SER A 118 -19.29 -7.21 5.58
CA SER A 118 -20.19 -7.87 4.64
C SER A 118 -21.59 -8.11 5.22
N LYS A 119 -21.77 -8.07 6.55
CA LYS A 119 -23.09 -8.14 7.19
C LYS A 119 -23.97 -6.93 6.88
N TRP A 120 -23.37 -5.82 6.48
CA TRP A 120 -24.04 -4.60 6.02
C TRP A 120 -23.81 -4.31 4.54
N ASP A 121 -23.32 -5.30 3.78
CA ASP A 121 -22.96 -5.16 2.36
C ASP A 121 -21.93 -4.03 2.11
N LEU A 122 -21.06 -3.78 3.10
CA LEU A 122 -20.03 -2.75 3.03
C LEU A 122 -18.68 -3.35 2.59
N PRO A 123 -17.94 -2.67 1.69
CA PRO A 123 -16.58 -3.07 1.33
C PRO A 123 -15.59 -2.68 2.43
N VAL A 124 -14.45 -3.38 2.48
CA VAL A 124 -13.37 -3.10 3.45
C VAL A 124 -12.57 -1.83 3.14
N PHE A 125 -12.67 -1.32 1.90
CA PHE A 125 -11.85 -0.21 1.40
C PHE A 125 -10.37 -0.35 1.79
N THR A 126 -9.70 0.75 2.12
CA THR A 126 -8.31 0.77 2.52
C THR A 126 -8.11 0.63 4.03
N LEU A 127 -9.11 0.13 4.78
CA LEU A 127 -8.95 -0.15 6.21
C LEU A 127 -7.80 -1.13 6.50
N PRO A 128 -7.61 -2.24 5.76
CA PRO A 128 -6.47 -3.13 5.98
C PRO A 128 -5.12 -2.40 5.86
N PHE A 129 -4.96 -1.55 4.84
CA PHE A 129 -3.79 -0.70 4.66
C PHE A 129 -3.59 0.26 5.85
N ASN A 130 -4.62 1.01 6.24
CA ASN A 130 -4.51 2.01 7.31
C ASN A 130 -4.17 1.34 8.64
N MET A 131 -4.82 0.21 8.97
CA MET A 131 -4.51 -0.54 10.19
C MET A 131 -3.08 -1.07 10.19
N ALA A 132 -2.62 -1.66 9.08
CA ALA A 132 -1.26 -2.16 8.94
C ALA A 132 -0.23 -1.02 9.05
N LEU A 133 -0.41 0.08 8.31
CA LEU A 133 0.53 1.21 8.32
C LEU A 133 0.58 1.89 9.69
N SER A 134 -0.57 2.18 10.31
CA SER A 134 -0.61 2.79 11.65
C SER A 134 0.04 1.89 12.70
N MET A 135 -0.19 0.57 12.63
CA MET A 135 0.45 -0.40 13.51
C MET A 135 1.97 -0.40 13.32
N TYR A 136 2.45 -0.44 12.07
CA TYR A 136 3.88 -0.42 11.75
C TYR A 136 4.56 0.87 12.23
N LEU A 137 4.01 2.04 11.85
CA LEU A 137 4.60 3.34 12.18
C LEU A 137 4.59 3.60 13.69
N SER A 138 3.59 3.12 14.42
CA SER A 138 3.56 3.23 15.89
C SER A 138 4.55 2.27 16.55
N ALA A 139 4.74 1.07 16.00
CA ALA A 139 5.68 0.07 16.52
C ALA A 139 7.14 0.46 16.30
N THR A 140 7.46 1.13 15.19
CA THR A 140 8.81 1.64 14.94
C THR A 140 8.99 3.04 15.53
N GLY A 141 8.17 4.00 15.11
CA GLY A 141 8.32 5.41 15.46
C GLY A 141 9.61 6.03 14.90
N HIS A 142 9.83 7.31 15.25
CA HIS A 142 11.01 8.05 14.79
C HIS A 142 12.32 7.54 15.40
N TYR A 143 12.28 7.05 16.65
CA TYR A 143 13.48 6.69 17.41
C TYR A 143 13.91 5.22 17.27
N ASN A 144 13.32 4.46 16.33
CA ASN A 144 13.73 3.07 16.11
C ASN A 144 15.18 3.01 15.58
N PRO A 145 16.07 2.19 16.17
CA PRO A 145 17.45 2.08 15.69
C PRO A 145 17.58 1.54 14.25
N PHE A 146 16.65 0.67 13.83
CA PHE A 146 16.72 -0.04 12.55
C PHE A 146 15.83 0.61 11.49
N PHE A 147 14.57 0.87 11.82
CA PHE A 147 13.53 1.32 10.90
C PHE A 147 12.89 2.65 11.35
N PRO A 148 13.65 3.74 11.49
CA PRO A 148 13.10 5.01 11.93
C PRO A 148 12.11 5.56 10.90
N ALA A 149 10.96 6.03 11.39
CA ALA A 149 9.97 6.74 10.59
C ALA A 149 10.23 8.26 10.61
N LYS A 150 9.74 8.98 9.61
CA LYS A 150 9.78 10.45 9.59
C LYS A 150 9.06 11.03 10.80
N LEU A 151 9.64 12.05 11.39
CA LEU A 151 9.05 12.72 12.55
C LEU A 151 7.79 13.50 12.13
N VAL A 152 6.64 13.15 12.71
CA VAL A 152 5.39 13.89 12.55
C VAL A 152 5.21 14.79 13.77
N ILE A 153 5.11 16.09 13.56
CA ILE A 153 5.00 17.10 14.62
C ILE A 153 3.62 17.77 14.53
N PRO A 154 2.89 17.95 15.64
CA PRO A 154 1.64 18.70 15.63
C PRO A 154 1.89 20.17 15.28
N ILE A 155 0.95 20.79 14.59
CA ILE A 155 0.97 22.25 14.37
C ILE A 155 0.80 22.93 15.74
N THR A 156 1.79 23.74 16.13
CA THR A 156 1.80 24.45 17.42
C THR A 156 1.57 25.95 17.28
N THR A 157 1.64 26.49 16.06
CA THR A 157 1.42 27.91 15.75
C THR A 157 0.57 28.05 14.49
N ALA A 158 -0.23 29.11 14.42
CA ALA A 158 -0.97 29.41 13.20
C ALA A 158 0.00 29.72 12.05
N PRO A 159 -0.16 29.10 10.86
CA PRO A 159 0.72 29.38 9.73
C PRO A 159 0.51 30.81 9.25
N ASN A 160 1.61 31.51 8.93
CA ASN A 160 1.53 32.83 8.31
C ASN A 160 1.22 32.65 6.82
N ILE A 161 -0.03 32.94 6.41
CA ILE A 161 -0.50 32.78 5.04
C ILE A 161 -0.58 34.15 4.38
N SER A 162 0.24 34.37 3.35
CA SER A 162 0.16 35.54 2.48
C SER A 162 -0.77 35.24 1.30
N TRP A 163 -1.93 35.89 1.26
CA TRP A 163 -2.94 35.65 0.23
C TRP A 163 -2.49 36.07 -1.18
N SER A 164 -1.55 37.02 -1.29
CA SER A 164 -1.00 37.45 -2.58
C SER A 164 -0.19 36.35 -3.27
N ASP A 165 0.48 35.50 -2.49
CA ASP A 165 1.28 34.39 -3.01
C ASP A 165 0.40 33.21 -3.44
N LEU A 166 -0.77 33.05 -2.79
CA LEU A 166 -1.78 32.06 -3.16
C LEU A 166 -2.47 32.42 -4.48
N SER A 167 -2.82 33.70 -4.68
CA SER A 167 -3.44 34.17 -5.92
C SER A 167 -2.52 34.12 -7.14
N ALA A 168 -1.20 33.98 -6.94
CA ALA A 168 -0.22 33.87 -8.02
C ALA A 168 -0.03 32.43 -8.54
N LEU A 169 -0.63 31.43 -7.88
CA LEU A 169 -0.55 30.02 -8.23
C LEU A 169 -1.82 29.50 -8.94
N GLU A 170 -2.88 30.30 -9.00
CA GLU A 170 -4.08 30.08 -9.83
C GLU A 170 -3.85 30.57 -11.28
#